data_AF-A0A0K2Y5E1-F1
#
_entry.id   AF-A0A0K2Y5E1-F1
#
_cell.length_a   1.000
_cell.length_b   1.000
_cell.length_c   1.000
_cell.angle_alpha   90.00
_cell.angle_beta   90.00
_cell.angle_gamma   90.00
#
_symmetry.space_group_name_H-M   'P 1'
#
loop_
_entity.id
_entity.type
_entity.pdbx_description
1 polymer ?
#
loop_
_entity_poly.entity_id
_entity_poly.type
_entity_poly.pdbx_seq_one_letter_code
_entity_poly.pdbx_strand_id
1 'polypeptide(L)'
;MKALALGLLLSPLLALPTGEQLLREEQMQQPRAPLSAVFFSQKQPYTSWTRDYGVWQTKHILEIKALVKRVHINKIILNRGRCALLPILPSFVLNFGEKMDYEVFCEGSLRVEVDTDFGAQVFHLREDLPNDPS
;
A
#
# COMPACT_ATOMS: atom_id res chain seq x y z
N MET A 1 10.62 18.04 -73.54
CA MET A 1 9.63 17.78 -72.48
C MET A 1 9.96 16.48 -71.78
N LYS A 2 10.45 16.51 -70.54
CA LYS A 2 10.39 15.40 -69.56
C LYS A 2 10.69 16.02 -68.18
N ALA A 3 9.64 16.07 -67.37
CA ALA A 3 9.61 16.77 -66.09
C ALA A 3 10.31 15.96 -64.99
N LEU A 4 11.07 16.67 -64.16
CA LEU A 4 11.58 16.23 -62.86
C LEU A 4 10.39 16.10 -61.89
N ALA A 5 10.24 14.95 -61.25
CA ALA A 5 9.38 14.78 -60.09
C ALA A 5 10.27 14.54 -58.86
N LEU A 6 10.53 15.60 -58.10
CA LEU A 6 11.01 15.51 -56.73
C LEU A 6 9.87 14.99 -55.85
N GLY A 7 9.98 13.76 -55.38
CA GLY A 7 9.14 13.23 -54.30
C GLY A 7 9.60 13.81 -52.97
N LEU A 8 8.85 14.79 -52.47
CA LEU A 8 9.00 15.39 -51.15
C LEU A 8 8.79 14.35 -50.04
N LEU A 9 9.80 14.24 -49.17
CA LEU A 9 9.71 13.64 -47.84
C LEU A 9 8.69 14.41 -47.00
N LEU A 10 7.53 13.81 -46.75
CA LEU A 10 6.61 14.23 -45.69
C LEU A 10 6.82 13.33 -44.48
N SER A 11 7.73 13.73 -43.60
CA SER A 11 7.71 13.29 -42.21
C SER A 11 6.47 13.90 -41.55
N PRO A 12 5.60 13.12 -40.86
CA PRO A 12 4.56 13.74 -40.07
C PRO A 12 5.25 14.49 -38.94
N LEU A 13 5.00 15.80 -38.86
CA LEU A 13 5.30 16.61 -37.69
C LEU A 13 4.74 15.89 -36.47
N LEU A 14 5.64 15.41 -35.61
CA LEU A 14 5.32 14.97 -34.26
C LEU A 14 4.70 16.17 -33.54
N ALA A 15 3.37 16.22 -33.52
CA ALA A 15 2.63 17.20 -32.74
C ALA A 15 3.05 17.04 -31.28
N LEU A 16 3.66 18.08 -30.71
CA LEU A 16 3.99 18.12 -29.30
C LEU A 16 2.70 17.96 -28.49
N PRO A 17 2.66 17.06 -27.50
CA PRO A 17 1.46 16.85 -26.70
C PRO A 17 1.08 18.15 -25.99
N THR A 18 -0.22 18.42 -25.96
CA THR A 18 -0.77 19.58 -25.24
C THR A 18 -0.62 19.37 -23.73
N GLY A 19 -0.48 20.46 -22.96
CA GLY A 19 -0.35 20.37 -21.50
C GLY A 19 -1.50 19.60 -20.84
N GLU A 20 -2.71 19.67 -21.41
CA GLU A 20 -3.86 18.89 -20.95
C GLU A 20 -3.70 17.38 -21.16
N GLN A 21 -3.05 16.95 -22.25
CA GLN A 21 -2.76 15.52 -22.49
C GLN A 21 -1.73 14.98 -21.50
N LEU A 22 -0.70 15.77 -21.17
CA LEU A 22 0.30 15.39 -20.18
C LEU A 22 -0.32 15.25 -18.78
N LEU A 23 -1.16 16.20 -18.38
CA LEU A 23 -1.88 16.12 -17.10
C LEU A 23 -2.83 14.93 -17.04
N ARG A 24 -3.47 14.59 -18.17
CA ARG A 24 -4.38 13.43 -18.26
C ARG A 24 -3.63 12.10 -18.25
N GLU A 25 -2.46 12.04 -18.87
CA GLU A 25 -1.56 10.88 -18.81
C GLU A 25 -0.96 10.69 -17.41
N GLU A 26 -0.54 11.77 -16.74
CA GLU A 26 -0.10 11.72 -15.33
C GLU A 26 -1.22 11.26 -14.40
N GLN A 27 -2.45 11.76 -14.59
CA GLN A 27 -3.62 11.31 -13.82
C GLN A 27 -3.98 9.85 -14.10
N MET A 28 -3.83 9.37 -15.33
CA MET A 28 -4.11 7.96 -15.67
C MET A 28 -3.02 7.00 -15.19
N GLN A 29 -1.79 7.49 -14.97
CA GLN A 29 -0.69 6.71 -14.41
C GLN A 29 -0.72 6.64 -12.88
N GLN A 30 -1.55 7.45 -12.21
CA GLN A 30 -1.70 7.40 -10.77
C GLN A 30 -2.26 6.03 -10.35
N PRO A 31 -1.51 5.21 -9.60
CA PRO A 31 -1.94 3.87 -9.25
C PRO A 31 -3.20 3.95 -8.39
N ARG A 32 -4.27 3.24 -8.80
CA ARG A 32 -5.59 3.33 -8.16
C ARG A 32 -5.58 3.04 -6.64
N ALA A 33 -4.56 2.33 -6.15
CA ALA A 33 -4.31 2.12 -4.73
C ALA A 33 -2.80 2.05 -4.49
N PRO A 34 -2.16 3.08 -3.90
CA PRO A 34 -0.71 3.05 -3.67
C PRO A 34 -0.26 2.09 -2.56
N LEU A 35 -1.20 1.54 -1.79
CA LEU A 35 -0.93 0.64 -0.67
C LEU A 35 -1.80 -0.62 -0.73
N SER A 36 -1.29 -1.71 -0.16
CA SER A 36 -2.07 -2.88 0.26
C SER A 36 -1.97 -3.06 1.76
N ALA A 37 -3.04 -3.53 2.40
CA ALA A 37 -3.05 -3.82 3.83
C ALA A 37 -3.67 -5.20 4.11
N VAL A 38 -3.10 -5.93 5.06
CA VAL A 38 -3.57 -7.25 5.52
C VAL A 38 -3.62 -7.26 7.04
N PHE A 39 -4.62 -7.92 7.62
CA PHE A 39 -4.80 -8.03 9.06
C PHE A 39 -4.92 -9.50 9.47
N PHE A 40 -4.00 -9.98 10.30
CA PHE A 40 -3.92 -11.40 10.65
C PHE A 40 -3.50 -11.62 12.11
N SER A 41 -3.82 -12.80 12.62
CA SER A 41 -3.41 -13.25 13.95
C SER A 41 -2.12 -14.07 13.90
N GLN A 42 -1.19 -13.80 14.82
CA GLN A 42 0.03 -14.58 15.00
C GLN A 42 0.11 -15.08 16.45
N LYS A 43 0.22 -16.40 16.62
CA LYS A 43 0.55 -16.99 17.93
C LYS A 43 2.04 -16.83 18.20
N GLN A 44 2.37 -16.23 19.33
CA GLN A 44 3.74 -16.06 19.82
C GLN A 44 3.85 -16.66 21.24
N PRO A 45 4.95 -17.34 21.58
CA PRO A 45 5.15 -17.80 22.95
C PRO A 45 5.32 -16.59 23.89
N TYR A 46 4.48 -16.50 24.93
CA TYR A 46 4.61 -15.49 25.99
C TYR A 46 5.60 -15.97 27.05
N THR A 47 5.43 -17.22 27.50
CA THR A 47 6.38 -17.94 28.33
C THR A 47 6.40 -19.39 27.87
N SER A 48 7.43 -19.84 27.16
CA SER A 48 7.56 -21.24 26.73
C SER A 48 8.83 -21.85 27.29
N TRP A 49 8.69 -22.95 28.02
CA TRP A 49 9.81 -23.77 28.47
C TRP A 49 10.11 -24.86 27.43
N THR A 50 9.07 -25.37 26.76
CA THR A 50 9.15 -26.28 25.61
C THR A 50 8.03 -25.98 24.59
N ARG A 51 8.02 -26.66 23.43
CA ARG A 51 6.98 -26.49 22.39
C ARG A 51 5.57 -26.82 22.91
N ASP A 52 5.46 -27.77 23.82
CA ASP A 52 4.17 -28.28 24.33
C ASP A 52 3.79 -27.67 25.68
N TYR A 53 4.74 -27.03 26.37
CA TYR A 53 4.53 -26.45 27.71
C TYR A 53 4.89 -24.96 27.72
N GLY A 54 3.84 -24.13 27.72
CA GLY A 54 3.95 -22.68 27.79
C GLY A 54 2.61 -21.95 27.69
N VAL A 55 2.62 -20.66 28.00
CA VAL A 55 1.52 -19.74 27.73
C VAL A 55 1.78 -19.09 26.38
N TRP A 56 0.81 -19.20 25.48
CA TRP A 56 0.86 -18.60 24.15
C TRP A 56 0.01 -17.32 24.16
N GLN A 57 0.54 -16.26 23.58
CA GLN A 57 -0.20 -15.03 23.35
C GLN A 57 -0.49 -14.90 21.86
N THR A 58 -1.72 -14.50 21.54
CA THR A 58 -2.10 -14.14 20.18
C THR A 58 -1.85 -12.65 20.00
N LYS A 59 -1.10 -12.29 18.96
CA LYS A 59 -0.90 -10.92 18.53
C LYS A 59 -1.68 -10.68 17.25
N HIS A 60 -2.33 -9.53 17.14
CA HIS A 60 -2.96 -9.11 15.90
C HIS A 60 -2.00 -8.19 15.16
N ILE A 61 -1.70 -8.53 13.91
CA ILE A 61 -0.73 -7.83 13.09
C ILE A 61 -1.44 -7.17 11.91
N LEU A 62 -1.20 -5.88 11.72
CA LEU A 62 -1.54 -5.14 10.52
C LEU A 62 -0.28 -4.92 9.70
N GLU A 63 -0.23 -5.54 8.52
CA GLU A 63 0.84 -5.33 7.54
C GLU A 63 0.37 -4.29 6.52
N ILE A 64 1.15 -3.22 6.32
CA ILE A 64 0.92 -2.22 5.27
C ILE A 64 2.11 -2.25 4.31
N LYS A 65 1.84 -2.44 3.02
CA LYS A 65 2.86 -2.59 1.97
C LYS A 65 2.66 -1.59 0.85
N ALA A 66 3.76 -1.05 0.33
CA ALA A 66 3.74 -0.13 -0.81
C ALA A 66 3.66 -0.89 -2.15
N LEU A 67 2.70 -0.47 -2.98
CA LEU A 67 2.46 -1.00 -4.33
C LEU A 67 3.05 -0.11 -5.43
N VAL A 68 3.62 1.03 -5.05
CA VAL A 68 4.17 2.04 -5.96
C VAL A 68 5.59 2.36 -5.57
N LYS A 69 6.31 3.08 -6.43
CA LYS A 69 7.74 3.36 -6.27
C LYS A 69 8.09 3.88 -4.87
N ARG A 70 7.29 4.81 -4.35
CA ARG A 70 7.48 5.47 -3.06
C ARG A 70 6.15 6.01 -2.56
N VAL A 71 5.85 5.81 -1.29
CA VAL A 71 4.68 6.38 -0.60
C VAL A 71 5.14 7.00 0.70
N HIS A 72 4.76 8.25 0.96
CA HIS A 72 4.95 8.87 2.25
C HIS A 72 3.69 8.68 3.10
N ILE A 73 3.81 7.98 4.22
CA ILE A 73 2.72 7.73 5.14
C ILE A 73 2.78 8.77 6.25
N ASN A 74 1.75 9.62 6.30
CA ASN A 74 1.64 10.71 7.28
C ASN A 74 1.03 10.22 8.58
N LYS A 75 -0.04 9.43 8.49
CA LYS A 75 -0.83 9.04 9.65
C LYS A 75 -1.61 7.76 9.38
N ILE A 76 -1.75 6.95 10.41
CA ILE A 76 -2.62 5.77 10.40
C ILE A 76 -3.63 5.90 11.53
N ILE A 77 -4.91 5.70 11.23
CA ILE A 77 -6.01 5.76 12.18
C ILE A 77 -6.79 4.44 12.13
N LEU A 78 -6.90 3.75 13.27
CA LEU A 78 -7.65 2.50 13.38
C LEU A 78 -9.02 2.74 14.00
N ASN A 79 -10.07 2.18 13.40
CA ASN A 79 -11.44 2.21 13.92
C ASN A 79 -11.89 3.59 14.41
N ARG A 80 -11.57 4.64 13.64
CA ARG A 80 -11.85 6.05 13.99
C ARG A 80 -11.24 6.50 15.32
N GLY A 81 -10.04 5.99 15.64
CA GLY A 81 -9.29 6.31 16.86
C GLY A 81 -9.66 5.45 18.07
N ARG A 82 -10.45 4.38 17.91
CA ARG A 82 -10.84 3.48 19.00
C ARG A 82 -9.83 2.38 19.28
N CYS A 83 -8.90 2.13 18.35
CA CYS A 83 -7.90 1.09 18.46
C CYS A 83 -6.50 1.69 18.35
N ALA A 84 -5.53 1.03 19.00
CA ALA A 84 -4.13 1.45 19.02
C ALA A 84 -3.27 0.53 18.16
N LEU A 85 -2.13 1.06 17.71
CA LEU A 85 -1.10 0.33 16.97
C LEU A 85 0.28 0.62 17.54
N LEU A 86 1.18 -0.34 17.44
CA LEU A 86 2.60 -0.21 17.76
C LEU A 86 3.45 -0.74 16.59
N PRO A 87 4.57 -0.08 16.25
CA PRO A 87 5.08 1.15 16.84
C PRO A 87 4.27 2.39 16.42
N ILE A 88 4.20 3.41 17.28
CA ILE A 88 3.63 4.72 16.92
C ILE A 88 4.71 5.53 16.22
N LEU A 89 4.59 5.66 14.90
CA LEU A 89 5.51 6.44 14.09
C LEU A 89 4.83 7.77 13.67
N PRO A 90 5.53 8.91 13.77
CA PRO A 90 4.96 10.20 13.38
C PRO A 90 4.74 10.31 11.88
N SER A 91 5.68 9.84 11.07
CA SER A 91 5.57 9.63 9.62
C SER A 91 6.72 8.74 9.15
N PHE A 92 6.58 8.13 7.98
CA PHE A 92 7.63 7.30 7.39
C PHE A 92 7.39 7.11 5.89
N VAL A 93 8.39 6.57 5.20
CA VAL A 93 8.34 6.29 3.76
C VAL A 93 8.43 4.79 3.55
N LEU A 94 7.62 4.27 2.64
CA LEU A 94 7.77 2.93 2.09
C LEU A 94 8.12 3.03 0.61
N ASN A 95 9.19 2.34 0.20
CA ASN A 95 9.51 2.11 -1.20
C ASN A 95 8.75 0.89 -1.74
N PHE A 96 8.71 0.74 -3.06
CA PHE A 96 8.02 -0.38 -3.71
C PHE A 96 8.40 -1.73 -3.10
N GLY A 97 7.39 -2.49 -2.67
CA GLY A 97 7.57 -3.82 -2.09
C GLY A 97 7.96 -3.82 -0.60
N GLU A 98 8.38 -2.68 -0.03
CA GLU A 98 8.59 -2.56 1.41
C GLU A 98 7.26 -2.59 2.16
N LYS A 99 7.34 -3.11 3.39
CA LYS A 99 6.21 -3.26 4.28
C LYS A 99 6.54 -2.82 5.70
N MET A 100 5.51 -2.41 6.42
CA MET A 100 5.56 -2.10 7.84
C MET A 100 4.52 -2.95 8.57
N ASP A 101 4.99 -3.64 9.61
CA ASP A 101 4.16 -4.51 10.44
C ASP A 101 3.84 -3.79 11.76
N TYR A 102 2.56 -3.73 12.09
CA TYR A 102 2.06 -3.12 13.32
C TYR A 102 1.40 -4.15 14.21
N GLU A 103 1.74 -4.17 15.49
CA GLU A 103 0.92 -4.83 16.51
C GLU A 103 -0.31 -3.97 16.78
N VAL A 104 -1.49 -4.54 16.58
CA VAL A 104 -2.78 -3.87 16.71
C VAL A 104 -3.49 -4.35 17.96
N PHE A 105 -3.95 -3.39 18.76
CA PHE A 105 -4.73 -3.64 19.97
C PHE A 105 -6.20 -3.39 19.65
N CYS A 106 -6.80 -4.36 18.96
CA CYS A 106 -8.16 -4.31 18.47
C CYS A 106 -8.64 -5.74 18.19
N GLU A 107 -9.86 -6.08 18.59
CA GLU A 107 -10.46 -7.39 18.31
C GLU A 107 -11.41 -7.29 17.10
N GLY A 108 -11.44 -8.33 16.26
CA GLY A 108 -12.42 -8.49 15.19
C GLY A 108 -12.14 -7.64 13.93
N SER A 109 -13.15 -6.91 13.44
CA SER A 109 -13.04 -6.17 12.17
C SER A 109 -12.22 -4.88 12.34
N LEU A 110 -11.32 -4.62 11.40
CA LEU A 110 -10.42 -3.48 11.44
C LEU A 110 -10.68 -2.53 10.26
N ARG A 111 -11.14 -1.31 10.55
CA ARG A 111 -11.12 -0.19 9.61
C ARG A 111 -9.80 0.55 9.77
N VAL A 112 -8.97 0.53 8.74
CA VAL A 112 -7.68 1.24 8.70
C VAL A 112 -7.81 2.43 7.77
N GLU A 113 -7.49 3.62 8.25
CA GLU A 113 -7.40 4.81 7.44
C GLU A 113 -5.94 5.27 7.40
N VAL A 114 -5.35 5.28 6.20
CA VAL A 114 -3.94 5.63 5.98
C VAL A 114 -3.89 6.90 5.17
N ASP A 115 -3.41 7.97 5.79
CA ASP A 115 -3.17 9.25 5.14
C ASP A 115 -1.78 9.26 4.48
N THR A 116 -1.74 9.56 3.18
CA THR A 116 -0.50 9.55 2.38
C THR A 116 -0.38 10.79 1.51
N ASP A 117 0.76 10.93 0.83
CA ASP A 117 1.00 11.91 -0.23
C ASP A 117 0.08 11.75 -1.46
N PHE A 118 -0.60 10.61 -1.60
CA PHE A 118 -1.62 10.35 -2.63
C PHE A 118 -3.06 10.56 -2.12
N GLY A 119 -3.23 10.97 -0.86
CA GLY A 119 -4.51 11.12 -0.18
C GLY A 119 -4.87 9.92 0.71
N ALA A 120 -5.97 10.07 1.45
CA ALA A 120 -6.40 9.08 2.42
C ALA A 120 -6.97 7.82 1.76
N GLN A 121 -6.47 6.65 2.14
CA GLN A 121 -7.01 5.34 1.77
C GLN A 121 -7.67 4.68 2.97
N VAL A 122 -8.84 4.07 2.74
CA VAL A 122 -9.59 3.36 3.79
C VAL A 122 -9.67 1.88 3.43
N PHE A 123 -9.18 1.04 4.33
CA PHE A 123 -9.26 -0.41 4.25
C PHE A 123 -10.27 -0.94 5.26
N HIS A 124 -11.07 -1.91 4.84
CA HIS A 124 -11.99 -2.65 5.69
C HIS A 124 -11.52 -4.10 5.74
N LEU A 125 -10.73 -4.42 6.77
CA LEU A 125 -10.06 -5.70 6.92
C LEU A 125 -10.83 -6.58 7.91
N ARG A 126 -10.86 -7.87 7.59
CA ARG A 126 -11.25 -8.92 8.53
C ARG A 126 -9.99 -9.67 8.92
N GLU A 127 -9.99 -10.15 10.15
CA GLU A 127 -8.89 -10.97 10.65
C GLU A 127 -8.83 -12.27 9.85
N ASP A 128 -7.73 -12.45 9.12
CA ASP A 128 -7.40 -13.75 8.56
C ASP A 128 -6.89 -14.64 9.71
N LEU A 129 -7.60 -15.73 9.96
CA LEU A 129 -7.12 -16.78 10.84
C LEU A 129 -5.87 -17.39 10.19
N PRO A 130 -4.73 -17.52 10.90
CA PRO A 130 -3.60 -18.24 10.35
C PRO A 130 -4.07 -19.64 9.98
N ASN A 131 -3.84 -20.04 8.72
CA ASN A 131 -3.96 -21.44 8.34
C ASN A 131 -3.07 -22.24 9.30
N ASP A 132 -3.68 -23.08 10.14
CA ASP A 132 -2.92 -24.04 10.93
C ASP A 132 -2.03 -24.83 9.95
N PRO A 133 -0.72 -24.96 10.19
CA PRO A 133 0.07 -25.95 9.47
C PRO A 133 -0.45 -27.32 9.92
N SER A 134 -1.24 -27.95 9.04
CA SER A 134 -1.68 -29.34 9.11
C SER A 134 -0.52 -30.31 9.27
#